data_AF-A0A1A0FJB6-F1
#
_entry.id   AF-A0A1A0FJB6-F1
#
_cell.length_a   1.000
_cell.length_b   1.000
_cell.length_c   1.000
_cell.angle_alpha   90.00
_cell.angle_beta   90.00
_cell.angle_gamma   90.00
#
_symmetry.space_group_name_H-M   'P 1'
#
loop_
_entity.id
_entity.type
_entity.pdbx_description
1 polymer ?
#
loop_
_entity_poly.entity_id
_entity_poly.type
_entity_poly.pdbx_seq_one_letter_code
_entity_poly.pdbx_strand_id
1 'polypeptide(L)'
;MFLDNRQVAMDSALEALADSIDYFQDNIERLRPSLREALKPHYAARLESMHQLQDLARTHLKMLPRDADVERDDFLWLWSRLKSFVGNDSQVLINELLEQERVLMQALSTLFTHPLPAPIEPVIEDCMKGCRQLIRELYELQKRKTSR
;
A
#
# COMPACT_ATOMS: atom_id res chain seq x y z
N MET A 1 -4.34 27.75 9.99
CA MET A 1 -4.98 26.68 10.78
C MET A 1 -4.02 25.51 10.75
N PHE A 2 -3.37 25.17 11.85
CA PHE A 2 -2.51 23.98 11.90
C PHE A 2 -3.43 22.77 11.72
N LEU A 3 -3.21 21.99 10.65
CA LEU A 3 -3.89 20.71 10.48
C LEU A 3 -3.62 19.87 11.74
N ASP A 4 -4.66 19.20 12.26
CA ASP A 4 -4.48 18.27 13.37
C ASP A 4 -3.47 17.21 12.93
N ASN A 5 -2.38 17.01 13.69
CA ASN A 5 -1.33 16.06 13.32
C ASN A 5 -1.89 14.66 13.04
N ARG A 6 -3.02 14.30 13.66
CA ARG A 6 -3.74 13.04 13.38
C ARG A 6 -4.33 13.00 11.98
N GLN A 7 -4.90 14.11 11.52
CA GLN A 7 -5.44 14.23 10.16
C GLN A 7 -4.32 14.14 9.14
N VAL A 8 -3.17 14.79 9.39
CA VAL A 8 -1.99 14.69 8.51
C VAL A 8 -1.46 13.27 8.45
N ALA A 9 -1.29 12.61 9.60
CA ALA A 9 -0.82 11.23 9.62
C ALA A 9 -1.83 10.25 8.98
N MET A 10 -3.13 10.49 9.15
CA MET A 10 -4.18 9.69 8.52
C MET A 10 -4.17 9.88 7.00
N ASP A 11 -4.02 11.12 6.54
CA ASP A 11 -3.93 11.45 5.12
C ASP A 11 -2.72 10.76 4.48
N SER A 12 -1.54 10.82 5.11
CA SER A 12 -0.35 10.10 4.63
C SER A 12 -0.53 8.57 4.60
N ALA A 13 -1.25 7.99 5.57
CA ALA A 13 -1.52 6.55 5.57
C ALA A 13 -2.52 6.15 4.48
N LEU A 14 -3.56 6.96 4.25
CA LEU A 14 -4.54 6.76 3.18
C LEU A 14 -3.89 6.92 1.79
N GLU A 15 -3.00 7.89 1.64
CA GLU A 15 -2.20 8.08 0.42
C GLU A 15 -1.32 6.86 0.16
N ALA A 16 -0.55 6.39 1.14
CA ALA A 16 0.27 5.19 0.99
C ALA A 16 -0.56 3.91 0.70
N LEU A 17 -1.80 3.83 1.20
CA LEU A 17 -2.72 2.73 0.88
C LEU A 17 -3.18 2.80 -0.59
N ALA A 18 -3.58 3.98 -1.05
CA ALA A 18 -4.00 4.22 -2.42
C ALA A 18 -2.85 3.92 -3.40
N ASP A 19 -1.68 4.56 -3.19
CA ASP A 19 -0.47 4.35 -4.00
C ASP A 19 -0.13 2.86 -4.11
N SER A 20 -0.25 2.11 -3.01
CA SER A 20 0.02 0.67 -2.99
C SER A 20 -0.98 -0.13 -3.84
N ILE A 21 -2.27 0.20 -3.77
CA ILE A 21 -3.33 -0.45 -4.55
C ILE A 21 -3.17 -0.13 -6.03
N ASP A 22 -3.01 1.14 -6.37
CA ASP A 22 -2.91 1.62 -7.74
C ASP A 22 -1.64 1.05 -8.40
N TYR A 23 -0.52 1.07 -7.68
CA TYR A 23 0.71 0.44 -8.14
C TYR A 23 0.51 -1.07 -8.45
N PHE A 24 -0.25 -1.80 -7.64
CA PHE A 24 -0.54 -3.21 -7.93
C PHE A 24 -1.43 -3.37 -9.17
N GLN A 25 -2.48 -2.55 -9.31
CA GLN A 25 -3.41 -2.60 -10.45
C GLN A 25 -2.68 -2.30 -11.76
N ASP A 26 -1.88 -1.25 -11.79
CA ASP A 26 -1.08 -0.81 -12.93
C ASP A 26 -0.07 -1.86 -13.40
N ASN A 27 0.44 -2.66 -12.48
CA ASN A 27 1.47 -3.65 -12.74
C ASN A 27 0.94 -5.08 -12.75
N ILE A 28 -0.37 -5.29 -12.60
CA ILE A 28 -0.96 -6.62 -12.46
C ILE A 28 -0.71 -7.47 -13.69
N GLU A 29 -0.71 -6.86 -14.87
CA GLU A 29 -0.50 -7.52 -16.16
C GLU A 29 0.94 -8.02 -16.33
N ARG A 30 1.90 -7.34 -15.69
CA ARG A 30 3.33 -7.69 -15.69
C ARG A 30 3.65 -8.85 -14.74
N LEU A 31 2.77 -9.14 -13.78
CA LEU A 31 2.91 -10.27 -12.88
C LEU A 31 2.60 -11.59 -13.60
N ARG A 32 3.41 -12.62 -13.32
CA ARG A 32 3.12 -14.00 -13.73
C ARG A 32 1.78 -14.45 -13.13
N PRO A 33 0.98 -15.29 -13.81
CA PRO A 33 -0.35 -15.69 -13.32
C PRO A 33 -0.34 -16.24 -11.89
N SER A 34 0.61 -17.12 -11.55
CA SER A 34 0.71 -17.69 -10.20
C SER A 34 0.96 -16.64 -9.11
N LEU A 35 1.72 -15.59 -9.45
CA LEU A 35 2.03 -14.49 -8.53
C LEU A 35 0.81 -13.57 -8.39
N ARG A 36 0.17 -13.24 -9.51
CA ARG A 36 -1.06 -12.46 -9.52
C ARG A 36 -2.15 -13.08 -8.64
N GLU A 37 -2.40 -14.38 -8.78
CA GLU A 37 -3.43 -15.06 -7.99
C GLU A 37 -3.08 -15.15 -6.50
N ALA A 38 -1.79 -15.23 -6.15
CA ALA A 38 -1.34 -15.19 -4.77
C ALA A 38 -1.54 -13.79 -4.14
N LEU A 39 -1.24 -12.72 -4.89
CA LEU A 39 -1.27 -11.35 -4.37
C LEU A 39 -2.67 -10.73 -4.37
N LYS A 40 -3.57 -11.11 -5.29
CA LYS A 40 -4.92 -10.54 -5.43
C LYS A 40 -5.70 -10.47 -4.09
N PRO A 41 -5.78 -11.54 -3.28
CA PRO A 41 -6.51 -11.49 -2.01
C PRO A 41 -5.97 -10.43 -1.03
N HIS A 42 -4.65 -10.18 -1.04
CA HIS A 42 -4.02 -9.16 -0.19
C HIS A 42 -4.47 -7.76 -0.55
N TYR A 43 -4.52 -7.44 -1.85
CA TYR A 43 -4.93 -6.13 -2.32
C TYR A 43 -6.44 -5.91 -2.25
N ALA A 44 -7.24 -6.98 -2.39
CA ALA A 44 -8.69 -6.91 -2.13
C ALA A 44 -8.99 -6.56 -0.67
N ALA A 45 -8.35 -7.26 0.28
CA ALA A 45 -8.49 -6.94 1.71
C ALA A 45 -7.98 -5.53 2.04
N ARG A 46 -6.87 -5.11 1.42
CA ARG A 46 -6.33 -3.75 1.58
C ARG A 46 -7.31 -2.67 1.11
N LEU A 47 -7.97 -2.87 -0.02
CA LEU A 47 -8.98 -1.95 -0.53
C LEU A 47 -10.16 -1.81 0.45
N GLU A 48 -10.63 -2.92 1.02
CA GLU A 48 -11.67 -2.90 2.05
C GLU A 48 -11.21 -2.13 3.30
N SER A 49 -10.00 -2.39 3.79
CA SER A 49 -9.43 -1.65 4.93
C SER A 49 -9.28 -0.15 4.64
N MET A 50 -8.88 0.22 3.43
CA MET A 50 -8.76 1.62 3.03
C MET A 50 -10.11 2.33 3.05
N HIS A 51 -11.16 1.72 2.49
CA HIS A 51 -12.51 2.28 2.52
C HIS A 51 -13.03 2.43 3.96
N GLN A 52 -12.80 1.43 4.82
CA GLN A 52 -13.15 1.52 6.24
C GLN A 52 -12.41 2.68 6.94
N LEU A 53 -11.10 2.84 6.68
CA LEU A 53 -10.33 3.95 7.24
C LEU A 53 -10.82 5.31 6.73
N GLN A 54 -11.18 5.43 5.46
CA GLN A 54 -11.75 6.66 4.89
C GLN A 54 -13.05 7.05 5.60
N ASP A 55 -13.96 6.11 5.81
CA ASP A 55 -15.24 6.36 6.47
C ASP A 55 -15.05 6.74 7.95
N LEU A 56 -14.13 6.07 8.65
CA LEU A 56 -13.80 6.39 10.03
C LEU A 56 -13.09 7.75 10.15
N ALA A 57 -12.18 8.08 9.22
CA ALA A 57 -11.50 9.37 9.16
C ALA A 57 -12.49 10.51 8.92
N ARG A 58 -13.45 10.33 8.01
CA ARG A 58 -14.55 11.29 7.80
C ARG A 58 -15.39 11.48 9.06
N THR A 59 -15.76 10.38 9.71
CA THR A 59 -16.67 10.39 10.87
C THR A 59 -16.00 10.97 12.12
N HIS A 60 -14.78 10.52 12.44
CA HIS A 60 -14.13 10.82 13.72
C HIS A 60 -13.07 11.90 13.62
N LEU A 61 -12.39 12.04 12.48
CA LEU A 61 -11.37 13.05 12.26
C LEU A 61 -11.89 14.22 11.40
N LYS A 62 -13.16 14.19 10.95
CA LYS A 62 -13.78 15.23 10.12
C LYS A 62 -12.98 15.55 8.85
N MET A 63 -12.30 14.54 8.31
CA MET A 63 -11.53 14.68 7.08
C MET A 63 -12.46 14.77 5.88
N LEU A 64 -12.09 15.57 4.89
CA LEU A 64 -12.74 15.57 3.58
C LEU A 64 -12.13 14.47 2.71
N PRO A 65 -12.85 13.98 1.68
CA PRO A 65 -12.26 13.12 0.67
C PRO A 65 -11.02 13.78 0.07
N ARG A 66 -9.98 12.96 -0.12
CA ARG A 66 -8.76 13.38 -0.80
C ARG A 66 -9.00 13.34 -2.32
N ASP A 67 -8.50 14.33 -3.04
CA ASP A 67 -8.42 14.29 -4.51
C ASP A 67 -7.27 13.37 -4.95
N ALA A 68 -7.46 12.63 -6.04
CA ALA A 68 -6.40 11.81 -6.61
C ALA A 68 -5.24 12.68 -7.15
N ASP A 69 -3.99 12.32 -6.84
CA ASP A 69 -2.78 13.00 -7.33
C ASP A 69 -2.33 12.36 -8.65
N VAL A 70 -3.14 12.57 -9.70
CA VAL A 70 -3.00 11.91 -11.00
C VAL A 70 -1.60 12.07 -11.61
N GLU A 71 -0.96 13.22 -11.41
CA GLU A 71 0.39 13.49 -11.93
C GLU A 71 1.46 12.59 -11.29
N ARG A 72 1.33 12.32 -9.99
CA ARG A 72 2.23 11.40 -9.30
C ARG A 72 2.01 9.97 -9.75
N ASP A 73 0.76 9.57 -9.92
CA ASP A 73 0.40 8.21 -10.34
C ASP A 73 0.99 7.90 -11.72
N ASP A 74 0.81 8.82 -12.67
CA ASP A 74 1.41 8.73 -14.01
C ASP A 74 2.94 8.61 -13.96
N PHE A 75 3.59 9.38 -13.07
CA PHE A 75 5.03 9.31 -12.88
C PHE A 75 5.47 7.95 -12.31
N LEU A 76 4.79 7.44 -11.27
CA LEU A 76 5.10 6.14 -10.66
C LEU A 76 4.93 5.00 -11.66
N TRP A 77 3.87 5.03 -12.45
CA TRP A 77 3.63 4.09 -13.53
C TRP A 77 4.78 4.11 -14.56
N LEU A 78 5.11 5.29 -15.09
CA LEU A 78 6.17 5.46 -16.08
C LEU A 78 7.52 5.02 -15.54
N TRP A 79 7.82 5.35 -14.29
CA TRP A 79 9.07 5.00 -13.63
C TRP A 79 9.22 3.49 -13.44
N SER A 80 8.17 2.80 -12.99
CA SER A 80 8.19 1.34 -12.91
C SER A 80 8.35 0.70 -14.29
N ARG A 81 7.70 1.28 -15.31
CA ARG A 81 7.84 0.81 -16.69
C ARG A 81 9.26 0.96 -17.20
N LEU A 82 9.94 2.07 -16.90
CA LEU A 82 11.33 2.29 -17.29
C LEU A 82 12.28 1.27 -16.65
N LYS A 83 12.12 0.97 -15.35
CA LYS A 83 12.96 -0.03 -14.67
C LYS A 83 12.80 -1.44 -15.24
N SER A 84 11.63 -1.76 -15.79
CA SER A 84 11.38 -3.06 -16.45
C SER A 84 12.34 -3.33 -17.60
N PHE A 85 12.84 -2.28 -18.27
CA PHE A 85 13.74 -2.42 -19.41
C PHE A 85 15.20 -2.67 -19.02
N VAL A 86 15.57 -2.44 -17.75
CA VAL A 86 16.97 -2.44 -17.30
C VAL A 86 17.32 -3.71 -16.50
N GLY A 87 16.37 -4.65 -16.28
CA GLY A 87 16.63 -5.86 -15.50
C GLY A 87 15.61 -6.98 -15.63
N ASN A 88 15.67 -7.97 -14.72
CA ASN A 88 14.68 -9.03 -14.63
C ASN A 88 13.37 -8.45 -14.10
N ASP A 89 12.43 -8.17 -15.01
CA ASP A 89 11.17 -7.47 -14.73
C ASP A 89 10.43 -8.01 -13.50
N SER A 90 10.29 -9.33 -13.35
CA SER A 90 9.59 -9.87 -12.17
C SER A 90 10.37 -9.69 -10.86
N GLN A 91 11.71 -9.66 -10.90
CA GLN A 91 12.52 -9.41 -9.69
C GLN A 91 12.49 -7.93 -9.29
N VAL A 92 12.54 -7.05 -10.28
CA VAL A 92 12.35 -5.60 -10.10
C VAL A 92 10.99 -5.36 -9.46
N LEU A 93 9.93 -5.90 -10.04
CA LEU A 93 8.56 -5.72 -9.55
C LEU A 93 8.38 -6.24 -8.12
N ILE A 94 8.92 -7.42 -7.76
CA ILE A 94 8.87 -7.92 -6.37
C ILE A 94 9.58 -6.96 -5.41
N ASN A 95 10.73 -6.41 -5.79
CA ASN A 95 11.45 -5.45 -4.95
C ASN A 95 10.68 -4.14 -4.80
N GLU A 96 10.02 -3.67 -5.86
CA GLU A 96 9.17 -2.48 -5.80
C GLU A 96 7.95 -2.70 -4.91
N LEU A 97 7.28 -3.85 -5.01
CA LEU A 97 6.18 -4.22 -4.10
C LEU A 97 6.66 -4.26 -2.65
N LEU A 98 7.82 -4.86 -2.37
CA LEU A 98 8.41 -4.87 -1.02
C LEU A 98 8.71 -3.45 -0.50
N GLU A 99 9.12 -2.53 -1.36
CA GLU A 99 9.35 -1.14 -0.98
C GLU A 99 8.03 -0.41 -0.67
N GLN A 100 6.99 -0.64 -1.48
CA GLN A 100 5.64 -0.12 -1.19
C GLN A 100 5.14 -0.60 0.18
N GLU A 101 5.37 -1.87 0.53
CA GLU A 101 5.01 -2.38 1.85
C GLU A 101 5.74 -1.67 2.99
N ARG A 102 7.01 -1.29 2.80
CA ARG A 102 7.79 -0.56 3.81
C ARG A 102 7.28 0.86 3.99
N VAL A 103 7.02 1.57 2.89
CA VAL A 103 6.47 2.92 2.90
C VAL A 103 5.12 2.93 3.61
N LEU A 104 4.23 2.00 3.26
CA LEU A 104 2.93 1.85 3.90
C LEU A 104 3.06 1.52 5.39
N MET A 105 3.93 0.58 5.76
CA MET A 105 4.17 0.27 7.18
C MET A 105 4.70 1.47 7.97
N GLN A 106 5.56 2.29 7.37
CA GLN A 106 6.06 3.51 8.00
C GLN A 106 4.93 4.51 8.23
N ALA A 107 4.09 4.77 7.23
CA ALA A 107 2.94 5.67 7.34
C ALA A 107 1.94 5.19 8.40
N LEU A 108 1.59 3.89 8.40
CA LEU A 108 0.73 3.28 9.41
C LEU A 108 1.33 3.37 10.81
N SER A 109 2.65 3.15 10.94
CA SER A 109 3.33 3.25 12.23
C SER A 109 3.29 4.67 12.78
N THR A 110 3.57 5.67 11.93
CA THR A 110 3.45 7.09 12.30
C THR A 110 2.03 7.41 12.75
N LEU A 111 1.00 7.00 11.99
CA LEU A 111 -0.39 7.19 12.37
C LEU A 111 -0.71 6.57 13.73
N PHE A 112 -0.25 5.35 13.98
CA PHE A 112 -0.51 4.61 15.22
C PHE A 112 0.17 5.21 16.46
N THR A 113 1.13 6.12 16.31
CA THR A 113 1.72 6.84 17.46
C THR A 113 0.85 7.98 17.98
N HIS A 114 -0.20 8.36 17.26
CA HIS A 114 -1.09 9.44 17.66
C HIS A 114 -2.29 8.92 18.49
N PRO A 115 -2.90 9.77 19.33
CA PRO A 115 -4.11 9.40 20.07
C PRO A 115 -5.32 9.34 19.13
N LEU A 116 -5.58 8.17 18.60
CA LEU A 116 -6.65 7.91 17.64
C LEU A 116 -7.97 7.53 18.34
N PRO A 117 -9.11 7.77 17.68
CA PRO A 117 -10.38 7.19 18.10
C PRO A 117 -10.31 5.65 18.14
N ALA A 118 -10.81 5.04 19.22
CA ALA A 118 -10.81 3.59 19.41
C ALA A 118 -11.33 2.75 18.21
N PRO A 119 -12.33 3.19 17.42
CA PRO A 119 -12.76 2.44 16.25
C PRO A 119 -11.72 2.35 15.11
N ILE A 120 -10.74 3.26 15.05
CA ILE A 120 -9.72 3.31 13.99
C ILE A 120 -8.60 2.32 14.25
N GLU A 121 -8.22 2.11 15.51
CA GLU A 121 -7.06 1.30 15.89
C GLU A 121 -7.11 -0.14 15.32
N PRO A 122 -8.22 -0.89 15.42
CA PRO A 122 -8.29 -2.25 14.88
C PRO A 122 -8.06 -2.32 13.37
N VAL A 123 -8.55 -1.33 12.63
CA VAL A 123 -8.38 -1.30 11.17
C VAL A 123 -6.91 -1.05 10.80
N ILE A 124 -6.21 -0.18 11.54
CA ILE A 124 -4.76 0.03 11.35
C ILE A 124 -3.99 -1.25 11.68
N GLU A 125 -4.32 -1.93 12.77
CA GLU A 125 -3.69 -3.20 13.13
C GLU A 125 -3.87 -4.26 12.04
N ASP A 126 -5.05 -4.35 11.46
CA ASP A 126 -5.34 -5.27 10.36
C ASP A 126 -4.58 -4.89 9.08
N CYS A 127 -4.47 -3.61 8.75
CA CYS A 127 -3.58 -3.13 7.69
C CYS A 127 -2.12 -3.57 7.94
N MET A 128 -1.59 -3.37 9.15
CA MET A 128 -0.24 -3.77 9.51
C MET A 128 -0.03 -5.30 9.43
N LYS A 129 -1.00 -6.10 9.90
CA LYS A 129 -0.98 -7.56 9.75
C LYS A 129 -0.96 -7.95 8.27
N GLY A 130 -1.79 -7.30 7.45
CA GLY A 130 -1.84 -7.47 6.00
C GLY A 130 -0.50 -7.20 5.33
N CYS A 131 0.15 -6.06 5.64
CA CYS A 131 1.47 -5.73 5.11
C CYS A 131 2.51 -6.80 5.50
N ARG A 132 2.53 -7.21 6.76
CA ARG A 132 3.47 -8.25 7.22
C ARG A 132 3.26 -9.59 6.52
N GLN A 133 2.01 -9.96 6.24
CA GLN A 133 1.71 -11.20 5.52
C GLN A 133 2.16 -11.10 4.07
N LEU A 134 1.88 -9.98 3.41
CA LEU A 134 2.29 -9.72 2.03
C LEU A 134 3.82 -9.68 1.87
N ILE A 135 4.53 -9.01 2.78
CA ILE A 135 6.01 -9.02 2.82
C ILE A 135 6.55 -10.44 2.90
N ARG A 136 5.99 -11.28 3.79
CA ARG A 136 6.42 -12.68 3.93
C ARG A 136 6.21 -13.46 2.63
N GLU A 137 5.06 -13.29 2.01
CA GLU A 137 4.76 -13.95 0.74
C GLU A 137 5.72 -13.52 -0.37
N LEU A 138 5.96 -12.21 -0.52
CA LEU A 138 6.90 -11.66 -1.49
C LEU A 138 8.33 -12.20 -1.30
N TYR A 139 8.80 -12.33 -0.05
CA TYR A 139 10.10 -12.94 0.23
C TYR A 139 10.16 -14.44 -0.12
N GLU A 140 9.10 -15.20 0.17
CA GLU A 140 9.04 -16.62 -0.19
C GLU A 140 9.05 -16.81 -1.71
N LEU A 141 8.37 -15.94 -2.44
CA LEU A 141 8.38 -15.92 -3.91
C LEU A 141 9.74 -15.56 -4.48
N GLN A 142 10.47 -14.65 -3.84
CA GLN A 142 11.85 -14.29 -4.22
C GLN A 142 12.79 -15.50 -4.04
N LYS A 143 12.75 -16.19 -2.89
CA LYS A 143 13.61 -17.35 -2.60
C LYS A 143 13.40 -18.52 -3.58
N ARG A 144 12.14 -18.81 -3.94
CA ARG A 144 11.80 -19.87 -4.91
C ARG A 144 12.46 -19.69 -6.28
N LYS A 145 12.81 -18.45 -6.63
CA LYS A 145 13.46 -18.11 -7.90
C LYS A 145 14.98 -18.23 -7.84
N THR A 146 15.59 -18.13 -6.66
CA THR A 146 17.04 -18.28 -6.45
C THR A 146 17.48 -19.73 -6.32
N SER A 147 16.58 -20.66 -5.94
CA SER A 147 16.90 -22.09 -5.77
C SER A 147 16.73 -22.94 -7.04
N ARG A 148 16.52 -22.30 -8.21
CA ARG A 148 16.49 -22.94 -9.53
C ARG A 148 17.59 -22.35 -10.40
#